data_AF-A0A950RXC9-F1
#
_entry.id   AF-A0A950RXC9-F1
#
_cell.length_a   1.000
_cell.length_b   1.000
_cell.length_c   1.000
_cell.angle_alpha   90.00
_cell.angle_beta   90.00
_cell.angle_gamma   90.00
#
_symmetry.space_group_name_H-M   'P 1'
#
loop_
_entity.id
_entity.type
_entity.pdbx_description
1 polymer ?
#
loop_
_entity_poly.entity_id
_entity_poly.type
_entity_poly.pdbx_seq_one_letter_code
_entity_poly.pdbx_strand_id
1 'polypeptide(L)'
;MERELKLVPADVATLNRLARLEALGPFKVASRSEERQRNSFFDTPSHSLEQAHVGFRRRVVTGRRLATWTIKGEGGVVRGVVSRPEIELELDADMPPAL
;
A
#
# COMPACT_ATOMS: atom_id res chain seq x y z
N MET A 1 -11.27 -7.72 -1.40
CA MET A 1 -11.76 -6.39 -0.96
C MET A 1 -10.83 -5.92 0.15
N GLU A 2 -10.10 -4.83 -0.07
CA GLU A 2 -9.26 -4.16 0.94
C GLU A 2 -10.12 -3.17 1.73
N ARG A 3 -9.90 -3.09 3.05
CA ARG A 3 -10.48 -2.05 3.91
C ARG A 3 -9.46 -1.56 4.93
N GLU A 4 -9.18 -0.26 4.92
CA GLU A 4 -8.15 0.35 5.77
C GLU A 4 -8.56 1.73 6.26
N LEU A 5 -8.16 2.09 7.49
CA LEU A 5 -8.28 3.45 8.02
C LEU A 5 -7.00 4.22 7.70
N LYS A 6 -7.12 5.34 6.97
CA LYS A 6 -6.01 6.25 6.71
C LYS A 6 -6.11 7.47 7.61
N LEU A 7 -5.05 7.71 8.39
CA LEU A 7 -4.89 8.86 9.27
C LEU A 7 -3.67 9.66 8.84
N VAL A 8 -3.78 10.99 8.92
CA VAL A 8 -2.64 11.90 8.75
C VAL A 8 -2.12 12.25 10.15
N PRO A 9 -0.83 12.00 10.46
CA PRO A 9 -0.26 12.39 11.73
C PRO A 9 -0.21 13.93 11.84
N ALA A 10 -0.45 14.46 13.04
CA ALA A 10 -0.38 15.90 13.29
C ALA A 10 1.04 16.45 13.08
N ASP A 11 2.05 15.67 13.48
CA ASP A 11 3.46 15.99 13.34
C ASP A 11 4.35 14.74 13.35
N VAL A 12 5.65 14.93 13.09
CA VAL A 12 6.65 13.85 13.13
C VAL A 12 6.84 13.31 14.56
N ALA A 13 6.67 14.13 15.59
CA ALA A 13 6.80 13.72 16.98
C ALA A 13 5.76 12.65 17.36
N THR A 14 4.55 12.76 16.82
CA THR A 14 3.46 11.78 16.95
C THR A 14 3.88 10.43 16.39
N LEU A 15 4.46 10.40 15.18
CA LEU A 15 4.97 9.15 14.58
C LEU A 15 6.09 8.53 15.42
N ASN A 16 7.04 9.33 15.89
CA ASN A 16 8.13 8.87 16.74
C ASN A 16 7.63 8.26 18.06
N ARG A 17 6.57 8.82 18.64
CA ARG A 17 5.92 8.26 19.83
C ARG A 17 5.19 6.96 19.52
N LEU A 18 4.44 6.90 18.43
CA LEU A 18 3.72 5.70 17.99
C LEU A 18 4.67 4.53 17.73
N ALA A 19 5.81 4.78 17.09
CA ALA A 19 6.82 3.75 16.80
C ALA A 19 7.38 3.06 18.07
N ARG A 20 7.33 3.74 19.22
CA ARG A 20 7.83 3.25 20.53
C ARG A 20 6.73 2.71 21.44
N LEU A 21 5.46 2.77 21.06
CA LEU A 21 4.36 2.26 21.89
C LEU A 21 4.42 0.75 21.98
N GLU A 22 4.43 0.19 23.19
CA GLU A 22 4.31 -1.27 23.41
C GLU A 22 2.85 -1.74 23.47
N ALA A 23 1.91 -0.83 23.72
CA ALA A 23 0.48 -1.12 23.79
C ALA A 23 -0.37 0.12 23.44
N LEU A 24 -1.60 -0.12 23.00
CA LEU A 24 -2.63 0.90 22.76
C LEU A 24 -3.98 0.37 23.29
N GLY A 25 -4.40 0.87 24.46
CA GLY A 25 -5.59 0.35 25.14
C GLY A 25 -5.44 -1.15 25.45
N PRO A 26 -6.39 -2.02 25.03
CA PRO A 26 -6.29 -3.46 25.24
C PRO A 26 -5.32 -4.17 24.27
N PHE A 27 -4.82 -3.47 23.25
CA PHE A 27 -3.96 -4.07 22.23
C PHE A 27 -2.49 -3.98 22.60
N LYS A 28 -1.74 -5.06 22.41
CA LYS A 28 -0.28 -5.12 22.58
C LYS A 28 0.40 -5.23 21.22
N VAL A 29 1.58 -4.64 21.07
CA VAL A 29 2.36 -4.77 19.85
C VAL A 29 2.92 -6.19 19.77
N ALA A 30 2.56 -6.92 18.72
CA ALA A 30 3.02 -8.30 18.50
C ALA A 30 4.40 -8.35 17.84
N SER A 31 4.68 -7.44 16.92
CA SER A 31 5.97 -7.35 16.22
C SER A 31 6.20 -5.95 15.67
N ARG A 32 7.46 -5.66 15.33
CA ARG A 32 7.87 -4.45 14.61
C ARG A 32 8.81 -4.85 13.49
N SER A 33 8.61 -4.26 12.32
CA SER A 33 9.53 -4.36 11.19
C SER A 33 9.64 -3.02 10.51
N GLU A 34 10.82 -2.76 9.95
CA GLU A 34 11.03 -1.65 9.03
C GLU A 34 11.24 -2.23 7.64
N GLU A 35 10.48 -1.73 6.68
CA GLU A 35 10.58 -2.15 5.30
C GLU A 35 10.85 -0.96 4.39
N ARG A 36 11.94 -1.04 3.64
CA ARG A 36 12.19 -0.10 2.56
C ARG A 36 11.45 -0.56 1.31
N GLN A 37 10.39 0.15 0.98
CA GLN A 37 9.52 -0.16 -0.15
C GLN A 37 9.74 0.85 -1.30
N ARG A 38 9.88 0.34 -2.53
CA ARG A 38 9.87 1.14 -3.76
C ARG A 38 8.64 0.78 -4.57
N ASN A 39 7.77 1.76 -4.83
CA ASN A 39 6.58 1.59 -5.65
C ASN A 39 6.81 2.21 -7.03
N SER A 40 6.49 1.47 -8.07
CA SER A 40 6.42 1.94 -9.46
C SER A 40 4.97 1.82 -9.91
N PHE A 41 4.42 2.89 -10.49
CA PHE A 41 3.05 2.94 -11.01
C PHE A 41 3.09 2.95 -12.53
N PHE A 42 2.10 2.32 -13.13
CA PHE A 42 2.05 2.13 -14.57
C PHE A 42 0.67 2.50 -15.09
N ASP A 43 0.65 3.12 -16.26
CA ASP A 43 -0.55 3.40 -17.05
C ASP A 43 -0.15 3.43 -18.54
N THR A 44 -1.15 3.51 -19.41
CA THR A 44 -0.96 3.76 -20.84
C THR A 44 -0.68 5.25 -21.10
N PRO A 45 -0.10 5.62 -22.25
CA PRO A 45 0.06 7.03 -22.62
C PRO A 45 -1.25 7.83 -22.67
N SER A 46 -2.39 7.14 -22.85
CA SER A 46 -3.72 7.73 -22.85
C SER A 46 -4.36 7.80 -21.47
N HIS A 47 -3.66 7.42 -20.39
CA HIS A 47 -4.19 7.42 -19.03
C HIS A 47 -5.46 6.55 -18.86
N SER A 48 -5.50 5.40 -19.53
CA SER A 48 -6.71 4.57 -19.57
C SER A 48 -7.05 3.94 -18.22
N LEU A 49 -6.06 3.58 -17.40
CA LEU A 49 -6.32 3.01 -16.07
C LEU A 49 -6.81 4.09 -15.12
N GLU A 50 -6.20 5.27 -15.14
CA GLU A 50 -6.66 6.43 -14.38
C GLU A 50 -8.12 6.80 -14.72
N GLN A 51 -8.47 6.88 -16.01
CA GLN A 51 -9.83 7.15 -16.47
C GLN A 51 -10.83 6.08 -16.01
N ALA A 52 -10.38 4.84 -15.85
CA ALA A 52 -11.18 3.73 -15.31
C ALA A 52 -11.14 3.64 -13.77
N HIS A 53 -10.53 4.61 -13.08
CA HIS A 53 -10.32 4.60 -11.62
C HIS A 53 -9.57 3.35 -11.11
N VAL A 54 -8.63 2.86 -11.91
CA VAL A 54 -7.79 1.70 -11.60
C VAL A 54 -6.35 2.15 -11.32
N GLY A 55 -5.80 1.68 -10.19
CA GLY A 55 -4.37 1.81 -9.90
C GLY A 55 -3.63 0.50 -10.16
N PHE A 56 -2.58 0.54 -10.97
CA PHE A 56 -1.67 -0.58 -11.18
C PHE A 56 -0.26 -0.25 -10.69
N ARG A 57 0.30 -1.09 -9.80
CA ARG A 57 1.64 -0.88 -9.25
C ARG A 57 2.46 -2.16 -9.17
N ARG A 58 3.77 -1.98 -9.19
CA ARG A 58 4.77 -2.93 -8.70
C ARG A 58 5.42 -2.37 -7.43
N ARG A 59 5.43 -3.15 -6.35
CA ARG A 59 6.13 -2.86 -5.10
C ARG A 59 7.30 -3.82 -4.92
N VAL A 60 8.51 -3.27 -4.83
CA VAL A 60 9.72 -4.00 -4.45
C VAL A 60 10.06 -3.65 -3.01
N VAL A 61 10.36 -4.66 -2.19
CA VAL A 61 10.83 -4.49 -0.82
C VAL A 61 12.28 -4.96 -0.74
N THR A 62 13.17 -4.13 -0.18
CA THR A 62 14.59 -4.49 -0.03
C THR A 62 14.74 -5.82 0.72
N GLY A 63 15.51 -6.74 0.16
CA GLY A 63 15.74 -8.07 0.74
C GLY A 63 14.71 -9.14 0.33
N ARG A 64 13.64 -8.80 -0.38
CA ARG A 64 12.69 -9.77 -0.94
C ARG A 64 13.03 -10.10 -2.40
N ARG A 65 12.97 -11.39 -2.76
CA ARG A 65 13.22 -11.87 -4.13
C ARG A 65 12.10 -11.48 -5.10
N LEU A 66 10.86 -11.63 -4.65
CA LEU A 66 9.68 -11.33 -5.46
C LEU A 66 9.19 -9.91 -5.23
N ALA A 67 8.58 -9.32 -6.25
CA ALA A 67 7.85 -8.08 -6.16
C ALA A 67 6.34 -8.35 -6.02
N THR A 68 5.64 -7.50 -5.28
CA THR A 68 4.17 -7.52 -5.25
C THR A 68 3.63 -6.66 -6.39
N TRP A 69 2.86 -7.26 -7.28
CA TRP A 69 2.09 -6.57 -8.30
C TRP A 69 0.66 -6.42 -7.81
N THR A 70 0.12 -5.22 -7.91
CA THR A 70 -1.20 -4.89 -7.35
C THR A 70 -2.05 -4.19 -8.40
N ILE A 71 -3.27 -4.68 -8.60
CA ILE A 71 -4.35 -3.92 -9.26
C ILE A 71 -5.37 -3.55 -8.18
N LYS A 72 -5.68 -2.25 -8.08
CA LYS A 72 -6.76 -1.73 -7.22
C LYS A 72 -7.81 -1.09 -8.10
N GLY A 73 -9.04 -1.57 -8.02
CA GLY A 73 -10.16 -0.98 -8.77
C GLY A 73 -10.80 0.19 -8.04
N GLU A 74 -11.86 0.71 -8.64
CA GLU A 74 -12.66 1.80 -8.09
C GLU A 74 -13.18 1.46 -6.68
N GLY A 75 -13.14 2.44 -5.79
CA GLY A 75 -13.62 2.30 -4.43
C GLY A 75 -14.00 3.63 -3.81
N GLY A 76 -14.38 3.59 -2.54
CA GLY A 76 -14.88 4.76 -1.80
C GLY A 76 -14.04 5.07 -0.57
N VAL A 77 -14.19 6.31 -0.09
CA VAL A 77 -13.66 6.75 1.21
C VAL A 77 -14.79 7.33 2.04
N VAL A 78 -15.00 6.78 3.23
CA VAL A 78 -16.01 7.27 4.19
C VAL A 78 -15.34 7.48 5.54
N ARG A 79 -15.28 8.74 6.00
CA ARG A 79 -14.68 9.12 7.30
C ARG A 79 -13.26 8.54 7.50
N GLY A 80 -12.42 8.63 6.47
CA GLY A 80 -11.04 8.12 6.47
C GLY A 80 -10.90 6.61 6.24
N VAL A 81 -12.01 5.86 6.18
CA VAL A 81 -12.00 4.43 5.85
C VAL A 81 -12.06 4.28 4.34
N VAL A 82 -10.99 3.74 3.76
CA VAL A 82 -10.88 3.41 2.33
C VAL A 82 -11.38 1.98 2.12
N SER A 83 -12.18 1.74 1.08
CA SER A 83 -12.63 0.40 0.70
C SER A 83 -12.62 0.24 -0.81
N ARG A 84 -11.93 -0.79 -1.32
CA ARG A 84 -11.77 -1.03 -2.76
C ARG A 84 -11.44 -2.50 -3.09
N PRO A 85 -11.82 -3.00 -4.27
CA PRO A 85 -11.35 -4.29 -4.75
C PRO A 85 -9.85 -4.20 -5.02
N GLU A 86 -9.13 -5.24 -4.61
CA GLU A 86 -7.68 -5.34 -4.76
C GLU A 86 -7.30 -6.79 -5.07
N ILE A 87 -6.38 -6.95 -6.02
CA ILE A 87 -5.72 -8.22 -6.34
C ILE A 87 -4.21 -7.97 -6.22
N GLU A 88 -3.53 -8.81 -5.45
CA GLU A 88 -2.07 -8.83 -5.33
C GLU A 88 -1.49 -10.17 -5.80
N LEU A 89 -0.39 -10.12 -6.54
CA LEU A 89 0.37 -11.29 -6.98
C LEU A 89 1.85 -11.09 -6.68
N GLU A 90 2.55 -12.16 -6.29
CA GLU A 90 4.00 -12.16 -6.17
C GLU A 90 4.63 -12.70 -7.44
N LEU A 91 5.40 -11.86 -8.14
CA LEU A 91 6.06 -12.20 -9.40
C LEU A 91 7.55 -11.80 -9.32
N ASP A 92 8.36 -12.30 -10.24
CA ASP A 92 9.76 -11.89 -10.34
C ASP A 92 9.86 -10.36 -10.50
N ALA A 93 10.79 -9.74 -9.76
CA ALA A 93 10.89 -8.29 -9.68
C ALA A 93 11.25 -7.64 -11.03
N ASP A 94 11.96 -8.38 -11.88
CA ASP A 94 12.42 -7.94 -13.20
C ASP A 94 11.42 -8.25 -14.32
N MET A 95 10.28 -8.88 -13.99
CA MET A 95 9.20 -9.06 -14.96
C MET A 95 8.74 -7.68 -15.47
N PRO A 96 8.68 -7.45 -16.79
CA PRO A 96 8.15 -6.21 -17.32
C PRO A 96 6.62 -6.15 -17.09
N PRO A 97 6.04 -4.95 -16.95
CA PRO A 97 4.59 -4.81 -16.90
C PRO A 97 4.01 -5.27 -18.24
N ALA A 98 3.09 -6.23 -18.22
CA ALA A 98 2.27 -6.55 -19.38
C ALA A 98 1.14 -5.50 -19.45
N LEU A 99 1.36 -4.43 -20.22
CA LEU A 99 0.39 -3.37 -20.52
C LEU A 99 -0.09 -3.48 -21.96
#